data_AF-A0A8T1ESL8-F1
#
_entry.id   AF-A0A8T1ESL8-F1
#
_cell.length_a   1.000
_cell.length_b   1.000
_cell.length_c   1.000
_cell.angle_alpha   90.00
_cell.angle_beta   90.00
_cell.angle_gamma   90.00
#
_symmetry.space_group_name_H-M   'P 1'
#
loop_
_entity.id
_entity.type
_entity.pdbx_description
1 polymer ?
#
loop_
_entity_poly.entity_id
_entity_poly.type
_entity_poly.pdbx_seq_one_letter_code
_entity_poly.pdbx_strand_id
1 'polypeptide(L)'
;MELVKDFLQLRPFTRRRDGKYPTGTLCVYCVNIRPTSVFFPCQHVCVCNDCIKSNNISPDYASSTDWCACPVCMADIRLILPHSGKEEERYWRWDLEIKPNLPSQFKQEFKEAGKRLNKDVAPTRDPRRS
;
A
#
# COMPACT_ATOMS: atom_id res chain seq x y z
N MET A 1 -2.12 -19.79 -13.84
CA MET A 1 -2.90 -18.76 -13.12
C MET A 1 -3.04 -17.57 -14.04
N GLU A 2 -4.24 -17.33 -14.57
CA GLU A 2 -4.50 -16.17 -15.42
C GLU A 2 -4.67 -14.96 -14.50
N LEU A 3 -3.73 -14.02 -14.57
CA LEU A 3 -3.76 -12.83 -13.75
C LEU A 3 -4.96 -11.98 -14.13
N VAL A 4 -5.70 -11.54 -13.12
CA VAL A 4 -6.79 -10.59 -13.28
C VAL A 4 -6.20 -9.23 -13.69
N LYS A 5 -6.12 -8.98 -15.00
CA LYS A 5 -5.49 -7.76 -15.56
C LYS A 5 -6.48 -6.59 -15.72
N ASP A 6 -7.78 -6.87 -15.69
CA ASP A 6 -8.82 -5.85 -15.94
C ASP A 6 -9.37 -5.25 -14.64
N PHE A 7 -9.40 -3.91 -14.59
CA PHE A 7 -9.97 -3.13 -13.49
C PHE A 7 -11.37 -3.59 -13.08
N LEU A 8 -12.20 -4.02 -14.05
CA LEU A 8 -13.55 -4.51 -13.80
C LEU A 8 -13.58 -5.77 -12.93
N GLN A 9 -12.60 -6.66 -13.09
CA GLN A 9 -12.48 -7.91 -12.35
C GLN A 9 -11.89 -7.69 -10.94
N LEU A 10 -11.21 -6.56 -10.70
CA LEU A 10 -10.72 -6.16 -9.38
C LEU A 10 -11.83 -5.59 -8.49
N ARG A 11 -12.86 -4.98 -9.09
CA ARG A 11 -13.95 -4.27 -8.40
C ARG A 11 -14.58 -5.02 -7.21
N PRO A 12 -14.79 -6.35 -7.26
CA PRO A 12 -15.36 -7.08 -6.12
C PRO A 12 -14.49 -7.01 -4.87
N PHE A 13 -13.18 -6.82 -5.02
CA PHE A 13 -12.21 -6.87 -3.93
C PHE A 13 -11.77 -5.50 -3.46
N THR A 14 -12.06 -4.45 -4.23
CA THR A 14 -11.65 -3.07 -3.95
C THR A 14 -12.61 -2.36 -3.00
N ARG A 15 -12.01 -1.56 -2.12
CA ARG A 15 -12.75 -0.69 -1.21
C ARG A 15 -13.53 0.37 -1.98
N ARG A 16 -14.81 0.54 -1.66
CA ARG A 16 -15.66 1.59 -2.22
C ARG A 16 -15.40 2.92 -1.50
N ARG A 17 -15.91 4.02 -2.09
CA ARG A 17 -15.78 5.38 -1.52
C ARG A 17 -16.40 5.54 -0.13
N ASP A 18 -17.36 4.70 0.23
CA ASP A 18 -17.98 4.65 1.57
C ASP A 18 -17.16 3.82 2.58
N GLY A 19 -15.97 3.36 2.21
CA GLY A 19 -15.09 2.54 3.04
C GLY A 19 -15.47 1.06 3.10
N LYS A 20 -16.56 0.65 2.43
CA LYS A 20 -17.09 -0.71 2.47
C LYS A 20 -16.63 -1.53 1.26
N TYR A 21 -16.83 -2.85 1.36
CA TYR A 21 -16.63 -3.80 0.27
C TYR A 21 -17.98 -4.34 -0.20
N PRO A 22 -18.09 -4.76 -1.48
CA PRO A 22 -19.27 -5.46 -1.97
C PRO A 22 -19.68 -6.63 -1.05
N THR A 23 -20.98 -6.82 -0.84
CA THR A 23 -21.49 -7.83 0.10
C THR A 23 -21.31 -9.26 -0.40
N GLY A 24 -21.29 -9.45 -1.72
CA GLY A 24 -21.07 -10.73 -2.39
C GLY A 24 -19.60 -11.08 -2.63
N THR A 25 -18.65 -10.37 -2.03
CA THR A 25 -17.22 -10.68 -2.19
C THR A 25 -16.89 -12.02 -1.52
N LEU A 26 -16.38 -12.95 -2.32
CA LEU A 26 -15.96 -14.27 -1.89
C LEU A 26 -14.45 -14.44 -2.03
N CYS A 27 -13.87 -15.35 -1.25
CA CYS A 27 -12.45 -15.70 -1.34
C CYS A 27 -12.08 -16.17 -2.75
N VAL A 28 -10.99 -15.65 -3.31
CA VAL A 28 -10.52 -16.03 -4.66
C VAL A 28 -10.04 -17.48 -4.76
N TYR A 29 -9.65 -18.10 -3.64
CA TYR A 29 -9.18 -19.49 -3.63
C TYR A 29 -10.33 -20.48 -3.45
N CYS A 30 -11.17 -20.29 -2.43
CA CYS A 30 -12.21 -21.27 -2.11
C CYS A 30 -13.59 -20.91 -2.67
N VAL A 31 -13.84 -19.65 -3.02
CA VAL A 31 -15.12 -19.14 -3.53
C VAL A 31 -16.32 -19.43 -2.60
N ASN A 32 -16.06 -19.77 -1.32
CA ASN A 32 -17.08 -20.20 -0.37
C ASN A 32 -17.26 -19.23 0.81
N ILE A 33 -16.17 -18.60 1.25
CA ILE A 33 -16.13 -17.81 2.48
C ILE A 33 -15.87 -16.35 2.13
N ARG A 34 -16.59 -15.45 2.78
CA ARG A 34 -16.35 -14.01 2.70
C ARG A 34 -15.04 -13.64 3.40
N PRO A 35 -14.09 -12.97 2.70
CA PRO A 35 -12.87 -12.48 3.33
C PRO A 35 -13.16 -11.38 4.36
N THR A 36 -12.41 -11.37 5.46
CA THR A 36 -12.53 -10.38 6.55
C THR A 36 -11.23 -9.59 6.77
N SER A 37 -10.21 -9.86 5.96
CA SER A 37 -8.88 -9.28 6.10
C SER A 37 -8.54 -8.44 4.88
N VAL A 38 -7.92 -7.30 5.13
CA VAL A 38 -7.53 -6.27 4.16
C VAL A 38 -6.02 -6.35 3.94
N PHE A 39 -5.60 -6.47 2.69
CA PHE A 39 -4.19 -6.48 2.31
C PHE A 39 -3.72 -5.06 2.03
N PHE A 40 -2.65 -4.62 2.67
CA PHE A 40 -2.04 -3.31 2.43
C PHE A 40 -0.73 -3.44 1.65
N PRO A 41 -0.46 -2.51 0.71
CA PRO A 41 -1.12 -1.22 0.52
C PRO A 41 -2.33 -1.23 -0.43
N CYS A 42 -2.59 -2.33 -1.15
CA CYS A 42 -3.61 -2.34 -2.21
C CYS A 42 -5.07 -2.26 -1.71
N GLN A 43 -5.31 -2.40 -0.41
CA GLN A 43 -6.60 -2.40 0.26
C GLN A 43 -7.61 -3.40 -0.31
N HIS A 44 -7.13 -4.59 -0.70
CA HIS A 44 -8.01 -5.64 -1.22
C HIS A 44 -8.50 -6.59 -0.11
N VAL A 45 -9.77 -6.95 -0.20
CA VAL A 45 -10.43 -7.98 0.63
C VAL A 45 -10.74 -9.16 -0.29
N CYS A 46 -9.79 -10.08 -0.44
CA CYS A 46 -9.83 -11.13 -1.47
C CYS A 46 -9.59 -12.56 -0.98
N VAL A 47 -8.99 -12.77 0.20
CA VAL A 47 -8.68 -14.11 0.71
C VAL A 47 -9.22 -14.30 2.13
N CYS A 48 -9.95 -15.38 2.38
CA CYS A 48 -10.40 -15.72 3.73
C CYS A 48 -9.24 -16.16 4.63
N ASN A 49 -9.41 -16.08 5.95
CA ASN A 49 -8.34 -16.34 6.90
C ASN A 49 -7.78 -17.77 6.81
N ASP A 50 -8.61 -18.76 6.46
CA ASP A 50 -8.16 -20.15 6.30
C ASP A 50 -7.26 -20.28 5.07
N CYS A 51 -7.65 -19.66 3.94
CA CYS A 51 -6.85 -19.65 2.73
C CYS A 51 -5.54 -18.86 2.91
N ILE A 52 -5.53 -17.77 3.67
CA ILE A 52 -4.30 -17.04 4.03
C ILE A 52 -3.30 -17.99 4.70
N LYS A 53 -3.74 -18.74 5.70
CA LYS A 53 -2.89 -19.69 6.43
C LYS A 53 -2.44 -20.85 5.56
N SER A 54 -3.36 -21.50 4.85
CA SER A 54 -3.06 -22.70 4.04
C SER A 54 -2.14 -22.42 2.85
N ASN A 55 -2.11 -21.18 2.34
CA ASN A 55 -1.25 -20.78 1.22
C ASN A 55 -0.04 -19.95 1.68
N ASN A 56 0.25 -19.90 2.99
CA ASN A 56 1.37 -19.13 3.56
C ASN A 56 1.42 -17.68 3.04
N ILE A 57 0.27 -17.02 2.97
CA ILE A 57 0.21 -15.61 2.56
C ILE A 57 0.61 -14.76 3.76
N SER A 58 1.80 -14.18 3.69
CA SER A 58 2.40 -13.44 4.79
C SER A 58 3.08 -12.16 4.29
N PRO A 59 3.03 -11.05 5.05
CA PRO A 59 3.88 -9.89 4.79
C PRO A 59 5.35 -10.13 5.15
N ASP A 60 5.64 -11.17 5.93
CA ASP A 60 6.99 -11.49 6.37
C ASP A 60 7.70 -12.34 5.31
N TYR A 61 8.78 -11.81 4.73
CA TYR A 61 9.69 -12.54 3.84
C TYR A 61 10.62 -13.49 4.63
N ALA A 62 10.10 -14.16 5.66
CA ALA A 62 10.91 -14.99 6.54
C ALA A 62 11.44 -16.24 5.83
N SER A 63 10.72 -16.74 4.81
CA SER A 63 11.12 -17.87 4.00
C SER A 63 10.92 -17.64 2.50
N SER A 64 11.70 -18.36 1.68
CA SER A 64 11.55 -18.36 0.21
C SER A 64 10.24 -19.01 -0.28
N THR A 65 9.46 -19.61 0.63
CA THR A 65 8.18 -20.25 0.37
C THR A 65 6.97 -19.37 0.68
N ASP A 66 7.17 -18.20 1.28
CA ASP A 66 6.08 -17.30 1.65
C ASP A 66 5.57 -16.52 0.43
N TRP A 67 4.25 -16.52 0.24
CA TRP A 67 3.61 -15.76 -0.83
C TRP A 67 3.25 -14.36 -0.32
N CYS A 68 4.07 -13.39 -0.68
CA CYS A 68 3.98 -12.02 -0.20
C CYS A 68 3.19 -11.08 -1.13
N ALA A 69 2.48 -11.58 -2.14
CA ALA A 69 1.78 -10.76 -3.13
C ALA A 69 0.27 -10.92 -3.09
N CYS A 70 -0.47 -9.85 -3.33
CA CYS A 70 -1.93 -9.93 -3.46
C CYS A 70 -2.29 -10.80 -4.67
N PRO A 71 -3.07 -11.88 -4.52
CA PRO A 71 -3.39 -12.78 -5.64
C PRO A 71 -4.26 -12.12 -6.72
N VAL A 72 -4.83 -10.95 -6.41
CA VAL A 72 -5.73 -10.21 -7.30
C VAL A 72 -4.98 -9.18 -8.15
N CYS A 73 -4.02 -8.45 -7.58
CA CYS A 73 -3.31 -7.38 -8.29
C CYS A 73 -1.79 -7.52 -8.30
N MET A 74 -1.24 -8.58 -7.69
CA MET A 74 0.19 -8.86 -7.55
C MET A 74 1.00 -7.80 -6.81
N ALA A 75 0.34 -6.83 -6.15
CA ALA A 75 1.03 -5.87 -5.31
C ALA A 75 1.59 -6.57 -4.06
N ASP A 76 2.81 -6.20 -3.66
CA ASP A 76 3.43 -6.68 -2.43
C ASP A 76 2.55 -6.36 -1.21
N ILE A 77 2.27 -7.39 -0.43
CA ILE A 77 1.57 -7.31 0.84
C ILE A 77 2.59 -6.93 1.90
N ARG A 78 2.41 -5.75 2.48
CA ARG A 78 3.23 -5.26 3.60
C ARG A 78 2.59 -5.47 4.95
N LEU A 79 1.26 -5.55 4.98
CA LEU A 79 0.50 -5.75 6.19
C LEU A 79 -0.86 -6.36 5.87
N ILE A 80 -1.32 -7.27 6.73
CA ILE A 80 -2.67 -7.84 6.67
C ILE A 80 -3.41 -7.43 7.94
N LEU A 81 -4.53 -6.72 7.78
CA LEU A 81 -5.30 -6.21 8.91
C LEU A 81 -6.77 -6.65 8.83
N PRO A 82 -7.44 -6.91 9.97
CA PRO A 82 -8.86 -7.19 9.96
C PRO A 82 -9.67 -5.96 9.52
N HIS A 83 -10.68 -6.18 8.67
CA HIS A 83 -11.63 -5.13 8.29
C HIS A 83 -12.48 -4.74 9.50
N SER A 84 -12.12 -3.62 10.11
CA SER A 84 -12.66 -3.13 11.40
C SER A 84 -13.17 -1.69 11.31
N GLY A 85 -12.99 -1.03 10.16
CA GLY A 85 -13.21 0.39 9.96
C GLY A 85 -12.01 1.26 10.36
N LYS A 86 -10.99 0.69 11.03
CA LYS A 86 -9.77 1.40 11.47
C LYS A 86 -8.48 0.88 10.85
N GLU A 87 -8.58 -0.07 9.92
CA GLU A 87 -7.42 -0.71 9.31
C GLU A 87 -6.49 0.28 8.59
N GLU A 88 -7.03 1.29 7.93
CA GLU A 88 -6.23 2.28 7.20
C GLU A 88 -5.42 3.17 8.15
N GLU A 89 -6.04 3.65 9.22
CA GLU A 89 -5.35 4.42 10.26
C GLU A 89 -4.21 3.59 10.89
N ARG A 90 -4.47 2.31 11.15
CA ARG A 90 -3.45 1.38 11.68
C ARG A 90 -2.30 1.17 10.69
N TYR A 91 -2.61 1.01 9.40
CA TYR A 91 -1.59 0.89 8.37
C TYR A 91 -0.69 2.12 8.30
N TRP A 92 -1.27 3.33 8.26
CA TRP A 92 -0.49 4.55 8.23
C TRP A 92 0.34 4.77 9.50
N ARG A 93 -0.18 4.39 10.67
CA ARG A 93 0.59 4.43 11.91
C ARG A 93 1.80 3.50 11.85
N TRP A 94 1.60 2.25 11.42
CA TRP A 94 2.65 1.27 11.21
C TRP A 94 3.71 1.76 10.20
N ASP A 95 3.28 2.32 9.07
CA ASP A 95 4.20 2.81 8.02
C ASP A 95 5.06 3.99 8.52
N LEU A 96 4.46 4.88 9.33
CA LEU A 96 5.17 5.98 9.98
C LEU A 96 6.16 5.50 11.06
N GLU A 97 5.82 4.45 11.80
CA GLU A 97 6.69 3.84 12.82
C GLU A 97 7.90 3.14 12.19
N ILE A 98 7.71 2.50 11.04
CA ILE A 98 8.77 1.74 10.34
C ILE A 98 9.62 2.63 9.44
N LYS A 99 9.37 3.94 9.41
CA LYS A 99 10.12 4.91 8.59
C LYS A 99 11.61 4.58 8.60
N PRO A 100 12.19 4.12 7.48
CA PRO A 100 13.59 3.81 7.43
C PRO A 100 14.35 5.09 7.75
N ASN A 101 15.35 4.98 8.64
CA ASN A 101 16.21 6.09 8.92
C ASN A 101 16.93 6.48 7.64
N LEU A 102 16.50 7.60 7.04
CA LEU A 102 17.21 8.19 5.92
C LEU A 102 18.68 8.42 6.33
N PRO A 103 19.65 7.95 5.54
CA PRO A 103 21.06 8.17 5.83
C PRO A 103 21.32 9.65 6.10
N SER A 104 22.11 9.95 7.13
CA SER A 104 22.41 11.33 7.54
C SER A 104 22.99 12.15 6.38
N GLN A 105 23.87 11.52 5.59
CA GLN A 105 24.47 12.11 4.40
C GLN A 105 23.42 12.50 3.36
N PHE A 106 22.47 11.62 3.04
CA PHE A 106 21.39 11.93 2.11
C PHE A 106 20.54 13.12 2.61
N LYS A 107 20.20 13.16 3.91
CA LYS A 107 19.46 14.29 4.49
C LYS A 107 20.20 15.62 4.32
N GLN A 108 21.52 15.59 4.50
CA GLN A 108 22.37 16.78 4.35
C GLN A 108 22.45 17.23 2.89
N GLU A 109 22.78 16.33 1.97
CA GLU A 109 22.88 16.62 0.54
C GLU A 109 21.56 17.14 -0.03
N PHE A 110 20.43 16.50 0.34
CA PHE A 110 19.10 16.93 -0.08
C PHE A 110 18.78 18.34 0.43
N LYS A 111 19.11 18.65 1.69
CA LYS A 111 18.93 19.99 2.28
C LYS A 111 19.80 21.04 1.60
N GLU A 112 21.04 20.70 1.25
CA GLU A 112 21.95 21.59 0.53
C GLU A 112 21.48 21.85 -0.91
N ALA A 113 20.99 20.83 -1.62
CA ALA A 113 20.41 20.96 -2.94
C ALA A 113 19.18 21.89 -2.93
N GLY A 114 18.26 21.71 -1.97
CA GLY A 114 17.09 22.59 -1.81
C GLY A 114 17.47 24.05 -1.53
N LYS A 115 18.54 24.29 -0.75
CA LYS A 115 19.07 25.64 -0.53
C LYS A 115 19.63 26.30 -1.79
N ARG A 116 20.25 25.52 -2.69
CA ARG A 116 20.78 26.02 -3.97
C ARG A 116 19.63 26.44 -4.89
N LEU A 117 18.61 25.60 -5.01
CA LEU A 117 17.40 25.90 -5.80
C LEU A 117 16.68 27.16 -5.31
N ASN A 118 16.60 27.39 -3.99
CA ASN A 118 15.98 28.61 -3.45
C ASN A 118 16.82 29.88 -3.67
N LYS A 119 18.15 29.77 -3.83
CA LYS A 119 19.01 30.92 -4.11
C LYS A 119 18.90 31.38 -5.57
N ASP A 120 18.67 30.46 -6.48
CA ASP A 120 18.55 30.75 -7.91
C ASP A 120 17.18 31.37 -8.29
N VAL A 121 16.22 31.41 -7.36
CA VAL A 121 14.89 32.04 -7.52
C VAL A 121 14.84 33.47 -6.93
N ALA A 122 15.94 33.98 -6.36
CA ALA A 122 15.98 35.37 -5.89
C ALA A 122 15.85 36.32 -7.11
N PRO A 123 14.85 37.23 -7.12
CA PRO A 123 14.58 38.06 -8.29
C PRO A 123 15.77 39.01 -8.51
N THR A 124 16.31 38.97 -9.72
CA THR A 124 17.07 40.08 -10.29
C THR A 124 16.24 41.34 -10.13
N ARG A 125 16.58 42.15 -9.11
CA ARG A 125 16.12 43.53 -8.99
C ARG A 125 16.64 44.27 -10.21
N ASP A 126 15.77 44.47 -11.19
CA ASP A 126 16.03 45.33 -12.33
C ASP A 126 16.08 46.78 -11.85
N PRO A 127 17.25 47.45 -11.85
CA PRO A 127 17.35 48.83 -11.44
C PRO A 127 17.20 49.69 -12.69
N ARG A 128 15.97 49.91 -13.17
CA ARG A 128 15.62 51.05 -14.04
C ARG A 128 14.13 51.15 -14.36
N ARG A 129 13.43 52.03 -13.66
CA ARG A 129 12.52 53.01 -14.29
C ARG A 129 12.15 54.10 -13.29
N SER A 130 12.82 55.25 -13.46
CA SER A 130 12.37 56.57 -13.04
C SER A 130 11.20 57.04 -13.90
#